data_AF-A0A7X3CTG8-F1
#
_entry.id   AF-A0A7X3CTG8-F1
#
_cell.length_a   1.000
_cell.length_b   1.000
_cell.length_c   1.000
_cell.angle_alpha   90.00
_cell.angle_beta   90.00
_cell.angle_gamma   90.00
#
_symmetry.space_group_name_H-M   'P 1'
#
loop_
_entity.id
_entity.type
_entity.pdbx_description
1 polymer ?
#
loop_
_entity_poly.entity_id
_entity_poly.type
_entity_poly.pdbx_seq_one_letter_code
_entity_poly.pdbx_strand_id
1 'polypeptide(L)'
;MSKITTKPFVVPRITASGLPIDSLVINLRNLEDQAMRVCATVNRYFPYMETEGEILYKEEVLLSPHSGTTHLVYGFHASDNLRVVVEGDVKDPEGAGTGVEVWLVIGNNGVPFEPSSLYRHSDFIELYD
;
A
#
# COMPACT_ATOMS: atom_id res chain seq x y z
N MET A 1 3.66 21.74 3.78
CA MET A 1 4.11 20.39 3.41
C MET A 1 2.95 19.72 2.73
N SER A 2 3.04 19.53 1.41
CA SER A 2 1.99 18.87 0.62
C SER A 2 2.10 17.38 0.90
N LYS A 3 1.17 16.83 1.68
CA LYS A 3 1.03 15.39 1.86
C LYS A 3 0.25 14.86 0.67
N ILE A 4 0.82 13.93 -0.09
CA ILE A 4 0.04 13.16 -1.05
C ILE A 4 -0.11 11.77 -0.46
N THR A 5 -1.36 11.40 -0.27
CA THR A 5 -1.78 10.06 0.10
C THR A 5 -1.90 9.26 -1.20
N THR A 6 -1.19 8.15 -1.33
CA THR A 6 -1.53 7.16 -2.37
C THR A 6 -3.01 6.81 -2.22
N LYS A 7 -3.74 6.74 -3.34
CA LYS A 7 -5.14 6.35 -3.26
C LYS A 7 -5.28 4.97 -2.63
N PRO A 8 -6.38 4.73 -1.90
CA PRO A 8 -6.53 3.50 -1.14
C PRO A 8 -6.61 2.27 -2.04
N PHE A 9 -5.69 1.33 -1.82
CA PHE A 9 -5.69 0.06 -2.53
C PHE A 9 -6.54 -0.97 -1.80
N VAL A 10 -7.54 -1.54 -2.47
CA VAL A 10 -8.36 -2.61 -1.91
C VAL A 10 -7.80 -3.97 -2.29
N VAL A 11 -7.28 -4.69 -1.31
CA VAL A 11 -6.87 -6.09 -1.45
C VAL A 11 -8.13 -6.96 -1.36
N PRO A 12 -8.44 -7.79 -2.37
CA PRO A 12 -9.57 -8.70 -2.32
C PRO A 12 -9.32 -9.79 -1.27
N ARG A 13 -10.36 -10.29 -0.61
CA ARG A 13 -10.26 -11.36 0.40
C ARG A 13 -9.68 -12.70 -0.10
N ILE A 14 -9.74 -12.96 -1.40
CA ILE A 14 -9.30 -14.21 -2.05
C ILE A 14 -8.37 -13.91 -3.22
N THR A 15 -7.39 -14.78 -3.43
CA THR A 15 -6.52 -14.80 -4.61
C THR A 15 -7.30 -15.18 -5.87
N ALA A 16 -6.69 -15.01 -7.04
CA ALA A 16 -7.25 -15.49 -8.32
C ALA A 16 -7.46 -17.01 -8.34
N SER A 17 -6.68 -17.76 -7.56
CA SER A 17 -6.82 -19.21 -7.35
C SER A 17 -7.93 -19.59 -6.36
N GLY A 18 -8.65 -18.61 -5.80
CA GLY A 18 -9.75 -18.83 -4.86
C GLY A 18 -9.31 -19.14 -3.43
N LEU A 19 -8.03 -18.97 -3.11
CA LEU A 19 -7.48 -19.19 -1.78
C LEU A 19 -7.58 -17.91 -0.94
N PRO A 20 -7.83 -18.02 0.37
CA PRO A 20 -7.87 -16.85 1.23
C PRO A 20 -6.49 -16.22 1.37
N ILE A 21 -6.45 -14.89 1.45
CA ILE A 21 -5.21 -14.15 1.70
C ILE A 21 -4.95 -14.14 3.21
N ASP A 22 -3.71 -14.45 3.61
CA ASP A 22 -3.27 -14.47 5.02
C ASP A 22 -2.02 -13.64 5.29
N SER A 23 -1.41 -13.10 4.23
CA SER A 23 -0.17 -12.33 4.31
C SER A 23 -0.12 -11.27 3.21
N LEU A 24 0.47 -10.12 3.56
CA LEU A 24 0.65 -8.98 2.66
C LEU A 24 2.07 -8.46 2.81
N VAL A 25 2.78 -8.33 1.70
CA VAL A 25 4.09 -7.68 1.64
C VAL A 25 3.92 -6.30 1.03
N ILE A 26 4.46 -5.29 1.72
CA ILE A 26 4.51 -3.90 1.28
C ILE A 26 5.98 -3.56 0.99
N ASN A 27 6.31 -3.37 -0.27
CA ASN A 27 7.62 -2.85 -0.66
C ASN A 27 7.50 -1.36 -0.93
N LEU A 28 8.45 -0.59 -0.43
CA LEU A 28 8.54 0.85 -0.63
C LEU A 28 9.93 1.15 -1.15
N ARG A 29 10.06 1.96 -2.20
CA ARG A 29 11.35 2.40 -2.73
C ARG A 29 11.34 3.89 -3.00
N ASN A 30 12.31 4.59 -2.44
CA ASN A 30 12.56 5.97 -2.76
C ASN A 30 13.24 6.06 -4.12
N LEU A 31 12.69 6.84 -5.04
CA LEU A 31 13.28 7.12 -6.36
C LEU A 31 14.02 8.47 -6.39
N GLU A 32 14.03 9.21 -5.28
CA GLU A 32 14.58 10.55 -5.18
C GLU A 32 16.03 10.57 -4.66
N ASP A 33 16.70 11.69 -4.93
CA ASP A 33 18.05 12.00 -4.44
C ASP A 33 18.06 12.50 -2.98
N GLN A 34 16.89 12.73 -2.39
CA GLN A 34 16.71 13.16 -1.00
C GLN A 34 15.99 12.10 -0.17
N ALA A 35 16.20 12.11 1.15
CA ALA A 35 15.48 11.22 2.05
C ALA A 35 13.99 11.57 2.09
N MET A 36 13.13 10.56 2.14
CA MET A 36 11.67 10.70 2.06
C MET A 36 11.01 9.99 3.24
N ARG A 37 10.07 10.66 3.91
CA ARG A 37 9.30 10.06 5.00
C ARG A 37 7.96 9.56 4.47
N VAL A 38 7.63 8.32 4.77
CA VAL A 38 6.38 7.67 4.39
C VAL A 38 5.76 6.92 5.55
N CYS A 39 4.44 6.84 5.57
CA CYS A 39 3.66 6.05 6.51
C CYS A 39 2.76 5.09 5.73
N ALA A 40 2.97 3.79 5.91
CA ALA A 40 2.12 2.74 5.35
C ALA A 40 1.10 2.33 6.41
N THR A 41 -0.18 2.34 6.04
CA THR A 41 -1.32 1.96 6.88
C THR A 41 -2.14 0.88 6.17
N VAL A 42 -2.49 -0.19 6.88
CA VAL A 42 -3.40 -1.24 6.41
C VAL A 42 -4.58 -1.30 7.36
N ASN A 43 -5.78 -1.12 6.83
CA ASN A 43 -7.02 -1.15 7.59
C ASN A 43 -7.98 -2.19 7.02
N ARG A 44 -8.89 -2.71 7.84
CA ARG A 44 -10.05 -3.44 7.31
C ARG A 44 -10.91 -2.49 6.48
N TYR A 45 -11.42 -3.00 5.36
CA TYR A 45 -12.24 -2.25 4.44
C TYR A 45 -13.59 -2.92 4.23
N PHE A 46 -14.64 -2.12 4.39
CA PHE A 46 -16.01 -2.51 4.13
C PHE A 46 -16.56 -1.60 3.03
N PRO A 47 -16.71 -2.08 1.78
CA PRO A 47 -17.08 -1.23 0.65
C PRO A 47 -18.44 -0.53 0.79
N TYR A 48 -19.28 -1.00 1.71
CA TYR A 48 -20.62 -0.47 1.99
C TYR A 48 -20.72 0.31 3.31
N MET A 49 -19.60 0.55 4.00
CA MET A 49 -19.59 1.35 5.23
C MET A 49 -18.75 2.62 5.01
N GLU A 50 -19.27 3.76 5.45
CA GLU A 50 -18.56 5.04 5.42
C GLU A 50 -17.40 5.11 6.42
N THR A 51 -17.43 4.28 7.45
CA THR A 51 -16.38 4.20 8.47
C THR A 51 -15.17 3.39 8.01
N GLU A 52 -13.98 3.96 8.19
CA GLU A 52 -12.73 3.21 8.09
C GLU A 52 -12.72 2.07 9.12
N GLY A 53 -12.37 0.86 8.69
CA GLY A 53 -12.29 -0.29 9.59
C GLY A 53 -11.06 -0.24 10.49
N GLU A 54 -10.93 -1.26 11.34
CA GLU A 54 -9.80 -1.42 12.27
C GLU A 54 -8.44 -1.30 11.56
N ILE A 55 -7.51 -0.56 12.16
CA ILE A 55 -6.12 -0.49 11.71
C ILE A 55 -5.41 -1.78 12.11
N LEU A 56 -4.99 -2.53 11.11
CA LEU A 56 -4.29 -3.81 11.27
C LEU A 56 -2.77 -3.62 11.28
N TYR A 57 -2.28 -2.58 10.60
CA TYR A 57 -0.86 -2.27 10.53
C TYR A 57 -0.67 -0.78 10.25
N LYS A 58 0.33 -0.17 10.91
CA LYS A 58 0.76 1.20 10.67
C LYS A 58 2.24 1.35 11.01
N GLU A 59 3.02 1.78 10.04
CA GLU A 59 4.46 2.01 10.25
C GLU A 59 4.90 3.27 9.51
N GLU A 60 5.74 4.08 10.17
CA GLU A 60 6.41 5.23 9.57
C GLU A 60 7.87 4.90 9.32
N VAL A 61 8.34 5.20 8.11
CA VAL A 61 9.68 4.86 7.65
C VAL A 61 10.32 6.08 7.00
N LEU A 62 11.60 6.28 7.30
CA LEU A 62 12.46 7.22 6.60
C LEU A 62 13.30 6.46 5.58
N LEU A 63 13.02 6.66 4.29
CA LEU A 63 13.75 6.03 3.21
C LEU A 63 14.91 6.92 2.79
N SER A 64 16.11 6.35 2.77
CA SER A 64 17.29 7.02 2.19
C SER A 64 17.12 7.18 0.67
N PRO A 65 17.85 8.11 0.03
CA PRO A 65 17.86 8.25 -1.43
C PRO A 65 18.07 6.90 -2.14
N HIS A 66 17.28 6.62 -3.18
CA HIS A 66 17.37 5.41 -4.00
C HIS A 66 17.26 4.06 -3.26
N SER A 67 16.85 4.07 -1.98
CA SER A 67 16.76 2.89 -1.13
C SER A 67 15.35 2.29 -1.10
N GLY A 68 15.25 1.02 -0.74
CA GLY A 68 13.97 0.35 -0.53
C GLY A 68 13.90 -0.41 0.79
N THR A 69 12.67 -0.70 1.20
CA THR A 69 12.32 -1.49 2.38
C THR A 69 11.16 -2.43 2.06
N THR A 70 11.03 -3.48 2.87
CA THR A 70 9.98 -4.49 2.76
C THR A 70 9.34 -4.69 4.13
N HIS A 71 8.02 -4.56 4.19
CA HIS A 71 7.23 -4.80 5.39
C HIS A 71 6.29 -5.97 5.15
N LEU A 72 6.17 -6.83 6.16
CA LEU A 72 5.36 -8.03 6.09
C LEU A 72 4.25 -7.96 7.14
N VAL A 73 3.02 -8.01 6.67
CA VAL A 73 1.81 -7.83 7.47
C VAL A 73 1.05 -9.17 7.54
N TYR A 74 0.68 -9.55 8.76
CA TYR A 74 -0.10 -10.75 9.09
C TYR A 74 -1.24 -10.37 10.05
N GLY A 75 -2.11 -11.33 10.36
CA GLY A 75 -3.08 -11.21 11.45
C GLY A 75 -4.47 -10.69 11.05
N PHE A 76 -4.80 -10.72 9.76
CA PHE A 76 -6.15 -10.43 9.26
C PHE A 76 -6.89 -11.72 8.88
N HIS A 77 -8.23 -11.66 8.87
CA HIS A 77 -9.05 -12.83 8.56
C HIS A 77 -9.20 -13.01 7.05
N ALA A 78 -9.36 -14.27 6.64
CA ALA A 78 -9.68 -14.67 5.26
C ALA A 78 -10.93 -14.00 4.66
N SER A 79 -11.81 -13.44 5.49
CA SER A 79 -13.01 -12.72 5.08
C SER A 79 -12.81 -11.21 4.90
N ASP A 80 -11.69 -10.67 5.37
CA ASP A 80 -11.43 -9.24 5.39
C ASP A 80 -11.06 -8.76 3.98
N ASN A 81 -11.67 -7.65 3.54
CA ASN A 81 -11.03 -6.84 2.51
C ASN A 81 -10.06 -5.91 3.22
N LEU A 82 -8.89 -5.70 2.64
CA LEU A 82 -7.89 -4.79 3.22
C LEU A 82 -7.84 -3.52 2.39
N ARG A 83 -7.65 -2.39 3.05
CA ARG A 83 -7.34 -1.12 2.43
C ARG A 83 -5.92 -0.74 2.82
N VAL A 84 -5.03 -0.60 1.84
CA VAL A 84 -3.66 -0.12 2.04
C VAL A 84 -3.59 1.34 1.62
N VAL A 85 -3.02 2.18 2.48
CA VAL A 85 -2.82 3.60 2.27
C VAL A 85 -1.38 3.93 2.63
N VAL A 86 -0.61 4.48 1.69
CA VAL A 86 0.74 5.01 1.93
C VAL A 86 0.70 6.52 1.81
N GLU A 87 1.05 7.23 2.87
CA GLU A 87 1.07 8.70 2.93
C GLU A 87 2.49 9.20 3.12
N GLY A 88 2.86 10.30 2.47
CA GLY A 88 4.19 10.87 2.69
C GLY A 88 4.49 12.10 1.85
N ASP A 89 5.77 12.44 1.80
CA ASP A 89 6.29 13.44 0.89
C ASP A 89 6.19 12.87 -0.54
N VAL A 90 5.30 13.37 -1.40
CA VAL A 90 5.34 13.09 -2.85
C VAL A 90 5.32 14.43 -3.56
N LYS A 91 6.24 14.62 -4.50
CA LYS A 91 6.53 15.94 -5.07
C LYS A 91 5.74 16.28 -6.33
N ASP A 92 4.97 15.36 -6.91
CA ASP A 92 4.20 15.68 -8.11
C ASP A 92 2.92 14.83 -8.25
N PRO A 93 1.72 15.44 -8.27
CA PRO A 93 0.47 14.75 -8.59
C PRO A 93 0.20 14.61 -10.09
N GLU A 94 0.78 15.42 -10.99
CA GLU A 94 0.32 15.52 -12.39
C GLU A 94 1.25 14.89 -13.45
N GLY A 95 2.50 14.56 -13.12
CA GLY A 95 3.26 13.66 -13.99
C GLY A 95 4.75 13.89 -13.99
N ALA A 96 5.47 13.06 -13.25
CA ALA A 96 6.83 12.67 -13.60
C ALA A 96 7.35 11.45 -12.81
N GLY A 97 6.51 10.59 -12.19
CA GLY A 97 7.03 9.37 -11.54
C GLY A 97 8.09 9.61 -10.44
N THR A 98 8.12 10.80 -9.85
CA THR A 98 9.07 11.22 -8.81
C THR A 98 8.43 11.04 -7.42
N GLY A 99 9.05 10.26 -6.55
CA GLY A 99 8.58 9.98 -5.19
C GLY A 99 8.94 8.58 -4.68
N VAL A 100 8.01 7.98 -3.94
CA VAL A 100 8.15 6.62 -3.41
C VAL A 100 7.31 5.65 -4.24
N GLU A 101 7.96 4.65 -4.83
CA GLU A 101 7.31 3.54 -5.52
C GLU A 101 6.83 2.50 -4.50
N VAL A 102 5.62 1.97 -4.70
CA VAL A 102 4.97 1.02 -3.80
C VAL A 102 4.63 -0.25 -4.56
N TRP A 103 5.00 -1.41 -4.01
CA TRP A 103 4.57 -2.72 -4.53
C TRP A 103 3.92 -3.53 -3.44
N LEU A 104 2.79 -4.13 -3.77
CA LEU A 104 2.06 -4.99 -2.86
C LEU A 104 2.10 -6.41 -3.40
N VAL A 105 2.48 -7.37 -2.55
CA VAL A 105 2.41 -8.79 -2.89
C VAL A 105 1.51 -9.47 -1.89
N ILE A 106 0.51 -10.17 -2.41
CA ILE A 106 -0.44 -10.94 -1.61
C ILE A 106 0.05 -12.38 -1.50
N GLY A 107 -0.12 -12.95 -0.31
CA GLY A 107 0.22 -14.33 -0.04
C GLY A 107 -0.92 -15.12 0.55
N ASN A 108 -0.81 -16.44 0.38
CA ASN A 108 -1.70 -17.43 0.99
C ASN A 108 -0.86 -18.58 1.56
N ASN A 109 -1.34 -19.19 2.64
CA ASN A 109 -0.64 -20.25 3.38
C ASN A 109 0.80 -19.85 3.79
N GLY A 110 1.04 -18.58 4.08
CA GLY A 110 2.37 -18.04 4.39
C GLY A 110 3.35 -17.98 3.21
N VAL A 111 2.88 -18.10 1.96
CA VAL A 111 3.69 -17.96 0.74
C VAL A 111 3.37 -16.62 0.05
N PRO A 112 4.28 -15.62 0.12
CA PRO A 112 3.94 -14.24 -0.23
C PRO A 112 4.31 -13.82 -1.65
N PHE A 113 4.32 -14.70 -2.66
CA PHE A 113 5.04 -14.44 -3.92
C PHE A 113 4.28 -14.56 -5.25
N GLU A 114 2.95 -14.41 -5.28
CA GLU A 114 2.25 -14.17 -6.56
C GLU A 114 1.95 -12.66 -6.72
N PRO A 115 2.76 -11.91 -7.50
CA PRO A 115 2.54 -10.48 -7.71
C PRO A 115 1.29 -10.28 -8.58
N SER A 116 0.16 -9.99 -7.94
CA SER A 116 -1.11 -9.80 -8.66
C SER A 116 -1.26 -8.39 -9.23
N SER A 117 -0.48 -7.39 -8.79
CA SER A 117 -0.58 -6.03 -9.32
C SER A 117 0.66 -5.16 -9.04
N LEU A 118 1.09 -4.41 -10.06
CA LEU A 118 2.03 -3.29 -9.95
C LEU A 118 1.18 -2.02 -10.01
N TYR A 119 1.13 -1.22 -8.94
CA TYR A 119 0.47 0.10 -8.98
C TYR A 119 1.53 1.17 -9.01
N ARG A 120 1.57 1.93 -10.10
CA ARG A 120 2.42 3.11 -10.21
C ARG A 120 1.63 4.33 -9.77
N HIS A 121 2.35 5.37 -9.38
CA HIS A 121 1.75 6.65 -8.99
C HIS A 121 0.82 7.26 -10.06
N SER A 122 1.08 6.96 -11.33
CA SER A 122 0.27 7.36 -12.48
C SER A 122 -1.09 6.65 -12.60
N ASP A 123 -1.32 5.57 -11.85
CA ASP A 123 -2.57 4.80 -11.91
C ASP A 123 -3.62 5.34 -10.92
N PHE A 124 -3.29 6.41 -10.18
CA PHE A 124 -4.17 7.04 -9.22
C PHE A 124 -5.04 8.11 -9.91
N ILE A 125 -6.35 7.91 -9.89
CA ILE A 125 -7.33 8.97 -10.23
C ILE A 125 -7.23 10.06 -9.13
N GLU A 126 -7.70 11.29 -9.28
CA GLU A 126 -7.92 12.21 -8.13
C GLU A 126 -9.32 11.97 -7.53
N LEU A 127 -9.50 12.05 -6.21
CA LEU A 127 -10.83 12.26 -5.63
C LEU A 127 -10.77 13.67 -5.09
N TYR A 128 -11.34 14.61 -5.85
CA TYR A 128 -11.65 15.92 -5.32
C TYR A 128 -12.70 15.73 -4.21
N ASP A 129 -12.54 16.48 -3.11
CA ASP A 129 -13.64 16.75 -2.17
C ASP A 129 -14.81 17.44 -2.89
#